data_AF-A0A4R9K2F6-F1
#
_entry.id   AF-A0A4R9K2F6-F1
#
_cell.length_a   1.000
_cell.length_b   1.000
_cell.length_c   1.000
_cell.angle_alpha   90.00
_cell.angle_beta   90.00
_cell.angle_gamma   90.00
#
_symmetry.space_group_name_H-M   'P 1'
#
loop_
_entity.id
_entity.type
_entity.pdbx_description
1 polymer ?
#
loop_
_entity_poly.entity_id
_entity_poly.type
_entity_poly.pdbx_seq_one_letter_code
_entity_poly.pdbx_strand_id
1 'polypeptide(L)'
;MKRTELERRERDLRKMEKKKIVNGEKESMSVGDYIDALFGLFRYDTEEIFNASDDENVLEVLENMKGEHPEKQWDVIIRKAVNKTKVNQKEKAYEALRTLAGVEAGVA
;
A
#
# COMPACT_ATOMS: atom_id res chain seq x y z
N MET A 1 6.39 3.90 -29.00
CA MET A 1 6.99 4.38 -27.74
C MET A 1 6.47 3.51 -26.60
N LYS A 2 7.32 2.63 -26.02
CA LYS A 2 7.00 1.74 -24.89
C LYS A 2 8.08 1.97 -23.81
N ARG A 3 7.96 3.06 -23.03
CA ARG A 3 9.06 3.57 -22.19
C ARG A 3 8.72 3.75 -20.70
N THR A 4 7.57 3.30 -20.22
CA THR A 4 7.07 3.70 -18.89
C THR A 4 7.09 2.63 -17.80
N GLU A 5 7.28 1.35 -18.15
CA GLU A 5 7.18 0.24 -17.18
C GLU A 5 8.55 -0.22 -16.66
N LEU A 6 9.58 -0.22 -17.52
CA LEU A 6 10.94 -0.64 -17.12
C LEU A 6 11.61 0.38 -16.18
N GLU A 7 11.48 1.68 -16.47
CA GLU A 7 12.12 2.76 -15.69
C GLU A 7 11.51 2.93 -14.28
N ARG A 8 10.28 2.45 -14.04
CA ARG A 8 9.66 2.43 -12.70
C ARG A 8 10.25 1.32 -11.84
N ARG A 9 10.51 0.16 -12.43
CA ARG A 9 11.09 -1.00 -11.73
C ARG A 9 12.55 -0.75 -11.31
N GLU A 10 13.30 0.01 -12.11
CA GLU A 10 14.68 0.43 -11.76
C GLU A 10 14.74 1.44 -10.60
N ARG A 11 13.74 2.29 -10.43
CA ARG A 11 13.71 3.24 -9.31
C ARG A 11 13.41 2.56 -7.97
N ASP A 12 12.68 1.45 -8.01
CA ASP A 12 12.32 0.65 -6.84
C ASP A 12 13.52 -0.15 -6.30
N LEU A 13 14.32 -0.74 -7.21
CA LEU A 13 15.60 -1.39 -6.90
C LEU A 13 16.57 -0.44 -6.18
N ARG A 14 16.67 0.82 -6.61
CA ARG A 14 17.54 1.83 -5.96
C ARG A 14 17.06 2.26 -4.56
N LYS A 15 15.77 2.16 -4.26
CA LYS A 15 15.25 2.47 -2.91
C LYS A 15 15.45 1.30 -1.94
N MET A 16 15.31 0.05 -2.41
CA MET A 16 15.54 -1.14 -1.60
C MET A 16 17.01 -1.24 -1.11
N GLU A 17 17.98 -0.87 -1.95
CA GLU A 17 19.39 -0.85 -1.52
C GLU A 17 19.68 0.21 -0.44
N LYS A 18 18.99 1.36 -0.47
CA LYS A 18 19.15 2.40 0.56
C LYS A 18 18.50 2.04 1.91
N LYS A 19 17.40 1.29 1.90
CA LYS A 19 16.71 0.86 3.15
C LYS A 19 17.50 -0.18 3.94
N LYS A 20 18.41 -0.94 3.31
CA LYS A 20 19.22 -1.95 4.01
C LYS A 20 20.27 -1.36 4.98
N ILE A 21 20.54 -0.06 4.92
CA ILE A 21 21.59 0.62 5.70
C ILE A 21 21.03 1.27 6.98
N VAL A 22 19.72 1.47 7.12
CA VAL A 22 19.12 2.22 8.24
C VAL A 22 18.29 1.29 9.12
N ASN A 23 18.96 0.32 9.75
CA ASN A 23 18.33 -0.63 10.68
C ASN A 23 18.73 -0.29 12.12
N GLY A 24 18.32 0.89 12.61
CA GLY A 24 18.77 1.42 13.90
C GLY A 24 17.70 2.09 14.77
N GLU A 25 16.73 2.79 14.20
CA GLU A 25 15.68 3.47 14.96
C GLU A 25 14.36 3.25 14.21
N LYS A 26 13.31 2.76 14.88
CA LYS A 26 11.96 2.76 14.30
C LYS A 26 11.51 4.22 14.21
N GLU A 27 11.99 4.93 13.19
CA GLU A 27 11.42 6.21 12.80
C GLU A 27 9.95 5.96 12.43
N SER A 28 9.04 6.66 13.10
CA SER A 28 7.61 6.59 12.79
C SER A 28 7.40 6.75 11.29
N MET A 29 6.74 5.77 10.68
CA MET A 29 6.58 5.74 9.24
C MET A 29 5.65 6.87 8.82
N SER A 30 6.07 7.69 7.84
CA SER A 30 5.21 8.76 7.33
C SER A 30 4.06 8.17 6.51
N VAL A 31 3.01 8.96 6.28
CA VAL A 31 1.90 8.63 5.36
C VAL A 31 2.43 8.13 3.99
N GLY A 32 3.49 8.75 3.48
CA GLY A 32 4.13 8.34 2.23
C GLY A 32 4.81 6.97 2.29
N ASP A 33 5.43 6.63 3.42
CA ASP A 33 6.08 5.34 3.64
C ASP A 33 5.07 4.21 3.71
N TYR A 34 3.93 4.42 4.35
CA TYR A 34 2.82 3.46 4.36
C TYR A 34 2.23 3.22 2.97
N ILE A 35 2.11 4.28 2.15
CA ILE A 35 1.69 4.15 0.75
C ILE A 35 2.70 3.31 -0.04
N ASP A 36 3.99 3.58 0.13
CA ASP A 36 5.06 2.82 -0.52
C ASP A 36 5.10 1.36 -0.05
N ALA A 37 4.90 1.11 1.26
CA ALA A 37 4.90 -0.22 1.85
C ALA A 37 3.73 -1.08 1.34
N LEU A 38 2.49 -0.58 1.42
CA LEU A 38 1.32 -1.28 0.87
C LEU A 38 1.49 -1.57 -0.62
N PHE A 39 1.92 -0.56 -1.38
CA PHE A 39 2.16 -0.72 -2.81
C PHE A 39 3.20 -1.80 -3.13
N GLY A 40 4.27 -1.89 -2.33
CA GLY A 40 5.30 -2.92 -2.49
C GLY A 40 4.82 -4.34 -2.17
N LEU A 41 3.77 -4.47 -1.36
CA LEU A 41 3.17 -5.76 -1.02
C LEU A 41 2.10 -6.22 -2.02
N PHE A 42 1.54 -5.32 -2.82
CA PHE A 42 0.48 -5.68 -3.74
C PHE A 42 0.96 -6.62 -4.85
N ARG A 43 0.24 -7.73 -5.00
CA ARG A 43 0.34 -8.64 -6.12
C ARG A 43 -0.79 -8.31 -7.07
N TYR A 44 -0.46 -7.74 -8.22
CA TYR A 44 -1.46 -7.21 -9.14
C TYR A 44 -1.05 -7.38 -10.60
N ASP A 45 -2.05 -7.43 -11.48
CA ASP A 45 -1.88 -7.29 -12.93
C ASP A 45 -2.55 -5.98 -13.41
N THR A 46 -2.69 -5.79 -14.72
CA THR A 46 -3.48 -4.72 -15.30
C THR A 46 -4.95 -4.66 -14.84
N GLU A 47 -5.58 -5.77 -14.47
CA GLU A 47 -6.98 -5.79 -14.06
C GLU A 47 -7.18 -5.57 -12.55
N GLU A 48 -6.50 -6.33 -11.68
CA GLU A 48 -6.80 -6.30 -10.24
C GLU A 48 -5.60 -6.57 -9.30
N ILE A 49 -5.80 -6.30 -8.01
CA ILE A 49 -4.88 -6.64 -6.91
C ILE A 49 -5.40 -7.92 -6.23
N PHE A 50 -4.68 -9.03 -6.38
CA PHE A 50 -5.13 -10.35 -5.95
C PHE A 50 -5.03 -10.58 -4.45
N ASN A 51 -4.10 -9.91 -3.77
CA ASN A 51 -3.81 -10.10 -2.35
C ASN A 51 -4.40 -8.99 -1.46
N ALA A 52 -5.36 -8.23 -1.98
CA ALA A 52 -6.02 -7.12 -1.28
C ALA A 52 -7.00 -7.57 -0.18
N SER A 53 -7.24 -8.87 0.00
CA SER A 53 -8.27 -9.42 0.90
C SER A 53 -7.78 -10.44 1.94
N ASP A 54 -6.59 -11.02 1.78
CA ASP A 54 -6.16 -12.18 2.60
C ASP A 54 -4.62 -12.26 2.80
N ASP A 55 -3.91 -11.15 2.67
CA ASP A 55 -2.44 -11.14 2.85
C ASP A 55 -2.06 -10.64 4.24
N GLU A 56 -1.41 -11.51 5.02
CA GLU A 56 -0.95 -11.22 6.38
C GLU A 56 -0.02 -10.00 6.44
N ASN A 57 0.85 -9.81 5.43
CA ASN A 57 1.76 -8.66 5.41
C ASN A 57 1.01 -7.36 5.15
N VAL A 58 -0.03 -7.41 4.29
CA VAL A 58 -0.88 -6.25 4.04
C VAL A 58 -1.65 -5.88 5.30
N LEU A 59 -2.19 -6.88 6.02
CA LEU A 59 -2.88 -6.68 7.29
C LEU A 59 -1.96 -6.03 8.33
N GLU A 60 -0.74 -6.55 8.51
CA GLU A 60 0.24 -6.01 9.45
C GLU A 60 0.53 -4.51 9.17
N VAL A 61 0.72 -4.13 7.91
CA VAL A 61 0.95 -2.73 7.53
C VAL A 61 -0.28 -1.86 7.82
N LEU A 62 -1.48 -2.37 7.57
CA LEU A 62 -2.73 -1.67 7.89
C LEU A 62 -2.87 -1.48 9.41
N GLU A 63 -2.59 -2.49 10.23
CA GLU A 63 -2.66 -2.39 11.70
C GLU A 63 -1.63 -1.42 12.26
N ASN A 64 -0.38 -1.47 11.79
CA ASN A 64 0.65 -0.51 12.19
C ASN A 64 0.25 0.93 11.84
N MET A 65 -0.27 1.15 10.63
CA MET A 65 -0.78 2.44 10.19
C MET A 65 -1.90 2.94 11.13
N LYS A 66 -2.79 2.04 11.57
CA LYS A 66 -3.88 2.39 12.49
C LYS A 66 -3.40 2.80 13.88
N GLY A 67 -2.30 2.21 14.35
CA GLY A 67 -1.67 2.58 15.62
C GLY A 67 -0.97 3.94 15.58
N GLU A 68 -0.46 4.36 14.41
CA GLU A 68 0.35 5.57 14.28
C GLU A 68 -0.40 6.79 13.71
N HIS A 69 -1.44 6.58 12.90
CA HIS A 69 -2.11 7.66 12.16
C HIS A 69 -3.61 7.71 12.45
N PRO A 70 -4.27 8.88 12.32
CA PRO A 70 -5.72 8.99 12.47
C PRO A 70 -6.49 8.41 11.28
N GLU A 71 -7.74 7.98 11.52
CA GLU A 71 -8.63 7.34 10.52
C GLU A 71 -8.75 8.11 9.19
N LYS A 72 -8.79 9.44 9.27
CA LYS A 72 -8.84 10.32 8.10
C LYS A 72 -7.69 10.09 7.12
N GLN A 73 -6.53 9.66 7.62
CA GLN A 73 -5.35 9.40 6.80
C GLN A 73 -5.32 7.97 6.25
N TRP A 74 -5.97 7.01 6.90
CA TRP A 74 -6.03 5.63 6.44
C TRP A 74 -6.66 5.53 5.05
N ASP A 75 -7.77 6.24 4.84
CA ASP A 75 -8.42 6.33 3.53
C ASP A 75 -7.46 6.83 2.45
N VAL A 76 -6.75 7.92 2.75
CA VAL A 76 -5.82 8.56 1.83
C VAL A 76 -4.66 7.63 1.50
N ILE A 77 -4.15 6.90 2.50
CA ILE A 77 -3.05 5.95 2.33
C ILE A 77 -3.49 4.80 1.43
N ILE A 78 -4.58 4.10 1.77
CA ILE A 78 -5.09 2.96 1.02
C ILE A 78 -5.43 3.38 -0.42
N ARG A 79 -6.18 4.47 -0.59
CA ARG A 79 -6.56 5.00 -1.90
C ARG A 79 -5.34 5.36 -2.75
N LYS A 80 -4.32 5.99 -2.16
CA LYS A 80 -3.09 6.35 -2.90
C LYS A 80 -2.27 5.12 -3.27
N ALA A 81 -2.16 4.14 -2.36
CA ALA A 81 -1.45 2.89 -2.63
C ALA A 81 -2.11 2.14 -3.80
N VAL A 82 -3.43 1.97 -3.77
CA VAL A 82 -4.18 1.30 -4.84
C VAL A 82 -4.07 2.08 -6.15
N ASN A 83 -4.24 3.40 -6.15
CA ASN A 83 -4.10 4.21 -7.37
C ASN A 83 -2.71 4.12 -8.02
N LYS A 84 -1.67 3.79 -7.23
CA LYS A 84 -0.30 3.65 -7.72
C LYS A 84 -0.11 2.41 -8.59
N THR A 85 -0.89 1.35 -8.35
CA THR A 85 -0.93 0.12 -9.16
C THR A 85 -1.47 0.38 -10.57
N LYS A 86 -2.37 1.37 -10.70
CA LYS A 86 -3.09 1.70 -11.94
C LYS A 86 -3.91 0.53 -12.51
N VAL A 87 -4.34 -0.41 -11.67
CA VAL A 87 -5.25 -1.48 -12.07
C VAL A 87 -6.62 -0.92 -12.49
N ASN A 88 -7.31 -1.61 -13.37
CA ASN A 88 -8.65 -1.23 -13.82
C ASN A 88 -9.67 -1.34 -12.66
N GLN A 89 -9.60 -2.41 -11.88
CA GLN A 89 -10.48 -2.69 -10.73
C GLN A 89 -10.00 -2.05 -9.43
N LYS A 90 -9.52 -0.81 -9.50
CA LYS A 90 -8.98 -0.07 -8.35
C LYS A 90 -10.01 0.18 -7.24
N GLU A 91 -11.28 0.36 -7.60
CA GLU A 91 -12.34 0.60 -6.61
C GLU A 91 -12.60 -0.66 -5.78
N LYS A 92 -12.75 -1.81 -6.44
CA LYS A 92 -12.87 -3.13 -5.81
C LYS A 92 -11.73 -3.40 -4.82
N ALA A 93 -10.48 -3.16 -5.23
CA ALA A 93 -9.33 -3.40 -4.35
C ALA A 93 -9.26 -2.42 -3.18
N TYR A 94 -9.64 -1.16 -3.40
CA TYR A 94 -9.73 -0.17 -2.32
C TYR A 94 -10.82 -0.56 -1.30
N GLU A 95 -11.99 -1.01 -1.76
CA GLU A 95 -13.05 -1.50 -0.87
C GLU A 95 -12.59 -2.72 -0.06
N ALA A 96 -11.95 -3.70 -0.70
CA ALA A 96 -11.42 -4.88 -0.02
C ALA A 96 -10.42 -4.53 1.08
N LEU A 97 -9.45 -3.65 0.79
CA LEU A 97 -8.46 -3.18 1.76
C LEU A 97 -9.08 -2.35 2.88
N ARG A 98 -10.11 -1.56 2.57
CA ARG A 98 -10.85 -0.78 3.55
C ARG A 98 -11.62 -1.68 4.52
N THR A 99 -12.25 -2.74 4.00
CA THR A 99 -12.92 -3.77 4.80
C THR A 99 -11.91 -4.52 5.67
N LEU A 100 -10.77 -4.93 5.11
CA LEU A 100 -9.67 -5.55 5.86
C LEU A 100 -9.14 -4.67 6.99
N ALA A 101 -8.98 -3.37 6.73
CA ALA A 101 -8.55 -2.41 7.73
C ALA A 101 -9.58 -2.21 8.86
N GLY A 102 -10.78 -2.80 8.76
CA GLY A 102 -11.85 -2.61 9.73
C GLY A 102 -12.36 -1.17 9.75
N VAL A 103 -12.23 -0.44 8.65
CA VAL A 103 -12.88 0.87 8.48
C VAL A 103 -14.32 0.58 8.14
N GLU A 104 -15.11 0.23 9.16
CA GLU A 104 -16.52 -0.10 9.02
C GLU A 104 -17.24 0.99 8.22
N ALA A 105 -17.75 0.64 7.04
CA ALA A 105 -19.01 1.21 6.63
C ALA A 105 -20.02 0.69 7.65
N GLY A 106 -20.51 1.57 8.52
CA GLY A 106 -21.30 1.21 9.69
C GLY A 106 -22.34 0.12 9.40
N VAL A 107 -22.24 -0.97 10.15
CA VAL A 107 -23.35 -1.88 10.39
C VAL A 107 -23.88 -1.53 11.79
N ALA A 108 -24.85 -0.61 11.81
CA ALA A 108 -25.81 -0.44 12.89
C ALA A 108 -27.20 -0.42 12.26
#